data_AF-A0A1F6TW95-F1
#
_entry.id   AF-A0A1F6TW95-F1
#
_cell.length_a   1.000
_cell.length_b   1.000
_cell.length_c   1.000
_cell.angle_alpha   90.00
_cell.angle_beta   90.00
_cell.angle_gamma   90.00
#
_symmetry.space_group_name_H-M   'P 1'
#
loop_
_entity.id
_entity.type
_entity.pdbx_description
1 polymer ?
#
loop_
_entity_poly.entity_id
_entity_poly.type
_entity_poly.pdbx_seq_one_letter_code
_entity_poly.pdbx_strand_id
1 'polypeptide(L)'
;MVRPLKEIEQELMDLSHEERARLAHALIVSLNEEEEQLSEAEWEALWLEEAKRRDAEIERGEVQLIPAEEVMRRAYDALKKNKK
;
A
#
# COMPACT_ATOMS: atom_id res chain seq x y z
N MET A 1 -30.01 7.39 12.34
CA MET A 1 -28.86 7.65 13.24
C MET A 1 -27.82 6.59 12.90
N VAL A 2 -26.59 6.98 12.56
CA VAL A 2 -25.53 5.99 12.28
C VAL A 2 -25.15 5.33 13.60
N ARG A 3 -24.97 4.01 13.60
CA ARG A 3 -24.53 3.29 14.80
C ARG A 3 -23.12 3.76 15.22
N PRO A 4 -22.76 3.66 16.51
CA PRO A 4 -21.39 3.89 16.96
C PRO A 4 -20.39 3.04 16.18
N LEU A 5 -19.27 3.64 15.75
CA LEU A 5 -18.23 2.96 14.97
C LEU A 5 -17.76 1.66 15.63
N LYS A 6 -17.59 1.68 16.95
CA LYS A 6 -17.17 0.52 17.73
C LYS A 6 -18.13 -0.67 17.63
N GLU A 7 -19.44 -0.41 17.55
CA GLU A 7 -20.45 -1.47 17.39
C GLU A 7 -20.39 -2.04 15.97
N ILE A 8 -20.15 -1.19 14.96
CA ILE A 8 -19.93 -1.62 13.58
C ILE A 8 -18.67 -2.52 13.52
N GLU A 9 -17.54 -2.08 14.06
CA GLU A 9 -16.30 -2.86 14.08
C GLU A 9 -16.47 -4.25 14.71
N GLN A 10 -17.21 -4.34 15.82
CA GLN A 10 -17.48 -5.62 16.48
C GLN A 10 -18.26 -6.57 15.58
N GLU A 11 -19.35 -6.10 14.97
CA GLU A 11 -20.15 -6.93 14.05
C GLU A 11 -19.37 -7.33 12.80
N LEU A 12 -18.47 -6.47 12.30
CA LEU A 12 -17.62 -6.81 11.17
C LEU A 12 -16.64 -7.94 11.49
N MET A 13 -16.25 -8.10 12.75
CA MET A 13 -15.38 -9.21 13.16
C MET A 13 -16.10 -10.57 13.17
N ASP A 14 -17.43 -10.58 13.24
CA ASP A 14 -18.26 -11.80 13.15
C ASP A 14 -18.39 -12.31 11.70
N LEU A 15 -18.11 -11.47 10.70
CA LEU A 15 -18.09 -11.88 9.29
C LEU A 15 -16.99 -12.91 9.02
N SER A 16 -17.16 -13.71 7.98
CA SER A 16 -16.09 -14.57 7.48
C SER A 16 -14.90 -13.75 6.96
N HIS A 17 -13.74 -14.41 6.82
CA HIS A 17 -12.55 -13.77 6.26
C HIS A 17 -12.80 -13.17 4.86
N GLU A 18 -13.53 -13.88 4.00
CA GLU A 18 -13.84 -13.45 2.63
C GLU A 18 -14.75 -12.21 2.62
N GLU A 19 -15.77 -12.20 3.47
CA GLU A 19 -16.69 -11.05 3.60
C GLU A 19 -15.96 -9.82 4.16
N ARG A 20 -15.08 -9.99 5.15
CA ARG A 20 -14.24 -8.89 5.63
C ARG A 20 -13.29 -8.37 4.56
N ALA A 21 -12.67 -9.24 3.78
CA ALA A 21 -11.79 -8.84 2.67
C ALA A 21 -12.55 -8.04 1.61
N ARG A 22 -13.77 -8.50 1.25
CA ARG A 22 -14.65 -7.79 0.32
C ARG A 22 -15.03 -6.41 0.85
N LEU A 23 -15.39 -6.31 2.12
CA LEU A 23 -15.76 -5.03 2.73
C LEU A 23 -14.55 -4.08 2.84
N ALA A 24 -13.38 -4.59 3.24
CA ALA A 24 -12.16 -3.80 3.28
C ALA A 24 -11.83 -3.21 1.91
N HIS A 25 -11.94 -4.00 0.84
CA HIS A 25 -11.78 -3.50 -0.52
C HIS A 25 -12.80 -2.40 -0.87
N ALA A 26 -14.08 -2.61 -0.56
CA ALA A 26 -15.11 -1.61 -0.85
C ALA A 26 -14.87 -0.29 -0.10
N LEU A 27 -14.45 -0.35 1.17
CA LEU A 27 -14.11 0.83 1.96
C LEU A 27 -12.86 1.55 1.42
N ILE A 28 -11.83 0.80 0.99
CA ILE A 28 -10.65 1.40 0.35
C ILE A 28 -11.05 2.12 -0.94
N VAL A 29 -11.91 1.52 -1.77
CA VAL A 29 -12.40 2.15 -3.01
C VAL A 29 -13.19 3.42 -2.70
N SER A 30 -14.09 3.41 -1.71
CA SER A 30 -14.87 4.61 -1.36
C SER A 30 -13.98 5.75 -0.86
N LEU A 31 -12.92 5.44 -0.11
CA LEU A 31 -11.96 6.44 0.35
C LEU A 31 -11.19 7.08 -0.81
N ASN A 32 -10.94 6.33 -1.88
CA ASN A 32 -10.26 6.87 -3.05
C ASN A 32 -11.15 7.84 -3.85
N GLU A 33 -12.47 7.75 -3.77
CA GLU A 33 -13.40 8.57 -4.58
C GLU A 33 -13.64 9.99 -4.02
N GLU A 34 -13.36 10.23 -2.73
CA GLU A 34 -13.73 11.48 -2.04
C GLU A 34 -12.61 12.54 -1.98
N GLU A 35 -11.34 12.17 -2.20
CA GLU A 35 -10.22 13.12 -2.26
C GLU A 35 -9.89 13.47 -3.71
N GLU A 36 -9.50 14.72 -3.98
CA GLU A 36 -9.05 15.23 -5.29
C GLU A 36 -8.01 14.27 -5.90
N GLN A 37 -8.48 13.32 -6.72
CA GLN A 37 -7.63 12.37 -7.38
C GLN A 37 -6.75 13.15 -8.34
N LEU A 38 -5.45 13.19 -8.03
CA LEU A 38 -4.45 13.59 -9.00
C LEU A 38 -4.73 12.82 -10.29
N SER A 39 -4.74 13.55 -11.41
CA SER A 39 -4.76 12.94 -12.72
C SER A 39 -3.58 11.98 -12.86
N GLU A 40 -3.69 11.00 -13.75
CA GLU A 40 -2.60 10.06 -14.05
C GLU A 40 -1.28 10.80 -14.34
N ALA A 41 -1.35 11.92 -15.05
CA ALA A 41 -0.19 12.77 -15.34
C ALA A 41 0.42 13.42 -14.09
N GLU A 42 -0.38 13.85 -13.13
CA GLU A 42 0.11 14.41 -11.87
C GLU A 42 0.73 13.31 -10.99
N TRP A 43 0.15 12.11 -10.98
CA TRP A 43 0.76 10.95 -10.35
C TRP A 43 2.12 10.61 -10.96
N GLU A 44 2.21 10.53 -12.29
CA GLU A 44 3.45 10.27 -13.00
C GLU A 44 4.51 11.35 -12.70
N ALA A 45 4.10 12.61 -12.63
CA ALA A 45 5.00 13.72 -12.31
C ALA A 45 5.60 13.58 -10.90
N LEU A 46 4.77 13.28 -9.89
CA LEU A 46 5.23 13.08 -8.50
C LEU A 46 6.15 11.85 -8.38
N TRP A 47 5.80 10.75 -9.03
CA TRP A 47 6.65 9.56 -9.05
C TRP A 47 7.98 9.79 -9.74
N LEU A 48 7.99 10.55 -10.84
CA LEU A 48 9.21 10.92 -11.55
C LEU A 48 10.11 11.84 -10.70
N GLU A 49 9.52 12.81 -9.99
CA GLU A 49 10.25 13.67 -9.06
C GLU A 49 10.92 12.85 -7.96
N GLU A 50 10.16 11.95 -7.32
CA GLU A 50 10.68 11.08 -6.27
C GLU A 50 11.76 10.12 -6.79
N ALA A 51 11.59 9.56 -7.99
CA ALA A 51 12.60 8.71 -8.61
C ALA A 51 13.91 9.47 -8.85
N LYS A 52 13.85 10.69 -9.40
CA LYS A 52 15.01 11.56 -9.60
C LYS A 52 15.68 11.93 -8.28
N ARG A 53 14.90 12.25 -7.25
CA ARG A 53 15.42 12.56 -5.92
C ARG A 53 16.22 11.39 -5.36
N ARG A 54 15.66 10.17 -5.41
CA ARG A 54 16.32 8.95 -4.92
C ARG A 54 17.58 8.62 -5.72
N ASP A 55 17.53 8.72 -7.05
CA ASP A 55 18.70 8.48 -7.89
C ASP A 55 19.86 9.41 -7.51
N ALA A 56 19.57 10.69 -7.31
CA ALA A 56 20.58 11.66 -6.91
C ALA A 56 21.13 11.40 -5.48
N GLU A 57 20.31 10.91 -4.54
CA GLU A 57 20.77 10.49 -3.20
C GLU A 57 21.71 9.28 -3.28
N ILE A 58 21.44 8.34 -4.20
CA ILE A 58 22.29 7.19 -4.47
C ILE A 58 23.65 7.66 -5.04
N GLU A 59 23.63 8.52 -6.05
CA GLU A 59 24.86 9.07 -6.66
C GLU A 59 25.73 9.83 -5.64
N ARG A 60 25.09 10.55 -4.70
CA ARG A 60 25.79 11.28 -3.62
C ARG A 60 26.24 10.38 -2.47
N GLY A 61 25.81 9.12 -2.44
CA GLY A 61 26.12 8.20 -1.34
C GLY A 61 25.44 8.56 -0.02
N GLU A 62 24.32 9.28 -0.08
CA GLU A 62 23.56 9.73 1.11
C GLU A 62 22.69 8.62 1.71
N VAL A 63 22.50 7.53 0.97
CA VAL A 63 21.67 6.40 1.36
C VAL A 63 22.47 5.10 1.38
N GLN A 64 22.15 4.22 2.34
CA GLN A 64 22.73 2.88 2.39
C GLN A 64 21.99 1.96 1.41
N LEU A 65 22.70 1.50 0.38
CA LEU A 65 22.15 0.57 -0.60
C LEU A 65 22.11 -0.87 -0.07
N ILE A 66 21.16 -1.63 -0.57
CA ILE A 66 21.08 -3.08 -0.35
C ILE A 66 21.51 -3.76 -1.66
N PRO A 67 22.42 -4.75 -1.63
CA PRO A 67 22.77 -5.53 -2.81
C PRO A 67 21.55 -6.15 -3.48
N ALA A 68 21.51 -6.13 -4.80
CA ALA A 68 20.36 -6.59 -5.58
C ALA A 68 20.01 -8.06 -5.27
N GLU A 69 21.01 -8.92 -5.09
CA GLU A 69 20.85 -10.33 -4.75
C GLU A 69 20.12 -10.52 -3.43
N GLU A 70 20.42 -9.67 -2.43
CA GLU A 70 19.79 -9.70 -1.12
C GLU A 70 18.34 -9.22 -1.19
N VAL A 71 18.05 -8.17 -1.97
CA VAL A 71 16.68 -7.71 -2.23
C VAL A 71 15.85 -8.82 -2.87
N MET A 72 16.37 -9.45 -3.94
CA MET A 72 15.68 -10.52 -4.65
C MET A 72 15.44 -11.73 -3.75
N ARG A 73 16.44 -12.17 -2.99
CA ARG A 73 16.31 -13.28 -2.03
C ARG A 73 15.19 -13.02 -1.02
N ARG A 74 15.17 -11.83 -0.40
CA ARG A 74 14.11 -11.45 0.57
C ARG A 74 12.73 -11.46 -0.05
N ALA A 75 12.58 -10.93 -1.26
CA ALA A 75 11.30 -10.92 -1.99
C ALA A 75 10.79 -12.35 -2.26
N TYR A 76 11.67 -13.25 -2.74
CA TYR A 76 11.30 -14.66 -2.95
C TYR A 76 10.91 -15.37 -1.65
N ASP A 77 11.64 -15.13 -0.56
CA ASP A 77 11.35 -15.74 0.74
C ASP A 77 10.00 -15.27 1.30
N ALA A 78 9.66 -13.98 1.13
CA ALA A 78 8.36 -13.44 1.52
C ALA A 78 7.20 -14.08 0.74
N LEU A 79 7.34 -14.24 -0.58
CA LEU A 79 6.33 -14.89 -1.42
C LEU A 79 6.12 -16.36 -1.06
N LYS A 80 7.17 -17.08 -0.62
CA LYS A 80 7.05 -18.48 -0.17
C LYS A 80 6.31 -18.60 1.17
N LYS A 81 6.48 -17.63 2.08
CA LYS A 81 5.83 -17.64 3.41
C LYS A 81 4.33 -17.40 3.33
N ASN A 82 3.87 -16.60 2.37
CA ASN A 82 2.44 -16.32 2.16
C ASN A 82 1.67 -17.44 1.43
N LYS A 83 2.33 -18.57 1.11
CA LYS A 83 1.71 -19.76 0.49
C LYS A 83 1.39 -20.88 1.49
N LYS A 84 1.44 -20.60 2.81
CA LYS A 84 1.10 -21.57 3.87
C LYS A 84 -0.18 -21.16 4.58
#